data_AF-A0A516HA90-F1
#
_entry.id   AF-A0A516HA90-F1
#
_cell.length_a   1.000
_cell.length_b   1.000
_cell.length_c   1.000
_cell.angle_alpha   90.00
_cell.angle_beta   90.00
_cell.angle_gamma   90.00
#
_symmetry.space_group_name_H-M   'P 1'
#
loop_
_entity.id
_entity.type
_entity.pdbx_description
1 polymer ?
#
loop_
_entity_poly.entity_id
_entity_poly.type
_entity_poly.pdbx_seq_one_letter_code
_entity_poly.pdbx_strand_id
1 'polypeptide(L)'
;MKLQQRNFATLILIVCSMFSFNAIADDYSDKWRIYFDGKAKEDGSYTLTFQQEGSDEVLTAVVEIEKGTRENQAARITRRQLDGEVKGYDVDKEDGEEVQFRTRIGAEKFKLTIDDSNLHGLDVKLKKKRF
;
A
#
# COMPACT_ATOMS: atom_id res chain seq x y z
N MET A 1 77.00 2.14 21.74
CA MET A 1 77.29 1.49 20.44
C MET A 1 76.05 0.74 19.99
N LYS A 2 75.52 1.11 18.81
CA LYS A 2 74.43 0.53 17.98
C LYS A 2 72.94 0.68 18.41
N LEU A 3 72.26 1.47 17.57
CA LEU A 3 70.83 1.60 17.27
C LEU A 3 70.12 0.25 17.08
N GLN A 4 68.79 0.20 17.31
CA GLN A 4 67.83 -0.05 16.23
C GLN A 4 66.38 0.32 16.61
N GLN A 5 65.83 1.29 15.90
CA GLN A 5 64.40 1.60 15.85
C GLN A 5 63.62 0.41 15.28
N ARG A 6 62.45 0.11 15.86
CA ARG A 6 61.44 -0.74 15.21
C ARG A 6 60.09 -0.02 15.24
N ASN A 7 59.79 0.59 14.11
CA ASN A 7 58.47 1.08 13.72
C ASN A 7 57.49 -0.09 13.72
N PHE A 8 56.38 0.05 14.44
CA PHE A 8 55.16 -0.72 14.15
C PHE A 8 53.98 0.24 14.21
N ALA A 9 53.87 1.06 13.16
CA ALA A 9 52.64 1.72 12.81
C ALA A 9 51.67 0.66 12.26
N THR A 10 50.88 0.04 13.14
CA THR A 10 49.80 -0.86 12.72
C THR A 10 48.55 -0.01 12.53
N LEU A 11 48.40 0.53 11.32
CA LEU A 11 47.22 1.23 10.84
C LEU A 11 46.10 0.18 10.63
N ILE A 12 45.14 0.11 11.55
CA ILE A 12 43.95 -0.74 11.41
C ILE A 12 43.01 -0.06 10.41
N LEU A 13 43.01 -0.55 9.17
CA LEU A 13 42.10 -0.12 8.12
C LEU A 13 40.71 -0.72 8.39
N ILE A 14 39.82 0.02 9.06
CA ILE A 14 38.40 -0.35 9.21
C ILE A 14 37.73 -0.15 7.85
N VAL A 15 37.62 -1.22 7.07
CA VAL A 15 36.75 -1.28 5.90
C VAL A 15 35.31 -1.36 6.42
N CYS A 16 34.66 -0.20 6.56
CA CYS A 16 33.20 -0.13 6.66
C CYS A 16 32.61 -0.56 5.31
N SER A 17 32.46 -1.87 5.13
CA SER A 17 31.58 -2.43 4.11
C SER A 17 30.17 -1.91 4.38
N MET A 18 29.77 -0.89 3.62
CA MET A 18 28.42 -0.40 3.57
C MET A 18 27.53 -1.54 3.09
N PHE A 19 26.92 -2.27 4.03
CA PHE A 19 25.76 -3.09 3.75
C PHE A 19 24.64 -2.14 3.32
N SER A 20 24.53 -1.93 2.01
CA SER A 20 23.33 -1.37 1.42
C SER A 20 22.21 -2.37 1.66
N PHE A 21 21.45 -2.18 2.74
CA PHE A 21 20.16 -2.82 2.92
C PHE A 21 19.25 -2.30 1.81
N ASN A 22 19.18 -3.04 0.70
CA ASN A 22 18.06 -2.91 -0.22
C ASN A 22 16.82 -3.42 0.52
N ALA A 23 16.14 -2.52 1.22
CA ALA A 23 14.80 -2.80 1.69
C ALA A 23 13.92 -2.96 0.44
N ILE A 24 13.73 -4.21 0.00
CA ILE A 24 12.67 -4.54 -0.96
C ILE A 24 11.39 -4.10 -0.26
N ALA A 25 10.75 -3.06 -0.79
CA ALA A 25 9.45 -2.63 -0.30
C ALA A 25 8.49 -3.81 -0.52
N ASP A 26 8.16 -4.52 0.56
CA ASP A 26 7.22 -5.64 0.54
C ASP A 26 5.90 -5.16 -0.09
N ASP A 27 5.57 -5.69 -1.27
CA ASP A 27 4.37 -5.36 -2.04
C ASP A 27 3.08 -5.80 -1.34
N TYR A 28 3.19 -6.63 -0.30
CA TYR A 28 2.08 -7.16 0.48
C TYR A 28 1.93 -6.43 1.81
N SER A 29 0.69 -6.34 2.29
CA SER A 29 0.37 -5.86 3.63
C SER A 29 -0.88 -6.57 4.14
N ASP A 30 -1.00 -6.73 5.45
CA ASP A 30 -2.24 -7.15 6.10
C ASP A 30 -3.29 -6.02 6.11
N LYS A 31 -2.86 -4.76 5.85
CA LYS A 31 -3.68 -3.55 5.93
C LYS A 31 -3.35 -2.52 4.86
N TRP A 32 -4.39 -2.09 4.17
CA TRP A 32 -4.35 -1.00 3.21
C TRP A 32 -5.36 0.07 3.56
N ARG A 33 -5.06 1.30 3.17
CA ARG A 33 -5.99 2.41 3.22
C ARG A 33 -6.14 3.01 1.83
N ILE A 34 -7.39 3.27 1.46
CA ILE A 34 -7.77 3.96 0.23
C ILE A 34 -8.16 5.39 0.61
N TYR A 35 -7.55 6.35 -0.05
CA TYR A 35 -7.74 7.78 0.17
C TYR A 35 -8.32 8.42 -1.07
N PHE A 36 -9.22 9.38 -0.87
CA PHE A 36 -9.83 10.16 -1.93
C PHE A 36 -9.41 11.62 -1.79
N ASP A 37 -9.18 12.29 -2.90
CA ASP A 37 -8.79 13.70 -2.93
C ASP A 37 -9.44 14.39 -4.14
N GLY A 38 -10.19 15.46 -3.88
CA GLY A 38 -10.91 16.20 -4.90
C GLY A 38 -12.36 15.77 -5.11
N LYS A 39 -12.86 16.01 -6.33
CA LYS A 39 -14.29 15.86 -6.67
C LYS A 39 -14.45 15.35 -8.08
N ALA A 40 -15.26 14.30 -8.23
CA ALA A 40 -15.57 13.72 -9.53
C ALA A 40 -16.24 14.78 -10.43
N LYS A 41 -15.63 15.05 -11.59
CA LYS A 41 -16.14 16.01 -12.58
C LYS A 41 -17.16 15.38 -13.53
N GLU A 42 -17.12 14.05 -13.63
CA GLU A 42 -18.00 13.20 -14.41
C GLU A 42 -18.14 11.83 -13.75
N ASP A 43 -19.06 11.02 -14.27
CA ASP A 43 -19.22 9.63 -13.85
C ASP A 43 -17.98 8.84 -14.25
N GLY A 44 -17.56 7.92 -13.40
CA GLY A 44 -16.44 7.05 -13.70
C GLY A 44 -16.34 5.89 -12.72
N SER A 45 -15.27 5.14 -12.84
CA SER A 45 -15.01 3.94 -12.07
C SER A 45 -13.51 3.70 -11.94
N TYR A 46 -13.17 2.84 -11.00
CA TYR A 46 -11.83 2.26 -10.90
C TYR A 46 -11.95 0.81 -10.44
N THR A 47 -10.96 0.00 -10.81
CA THR A 47 -10.89 -1.40 -10.43
C THR A 47 -9.90 -1.56 -9.28
N LEU A 48 -10.29 -2.29 -8.25
CA LEU A 48 -9.39 -2.77 -7.22
C LEU A 48 -9.03 -4.22 -7.51
N THR A 49 -7.73 -4.52 -7.48
CA THR A 49 -7.22 -5.87 -7.67
C THR A 49 -6.55 -6.34 -6.38
N PHE A 50 -6.92 -7.54 -5.95
CA PHE A 50 -6.46 -8.18 -4.72
C PHE A 50 -5.70 -9.45 -5.09
N GLN A 51 -4.47 -9.57 -4.59
CA GLN A 51 -3.68 -10.79 -4.73
C GLN A 51 -3.12 -11.19 -3.36
N GLN A 52 -3.52 -12.35 -2.88
CA GLN A 52 -3.01 -12.89 -1.62
C GLN A 52 -1.56 -13.40 -1.80
N GLU A 53 -0.71 -13.18 -0.82
CA GLU A 53 0.67 -13.66 -0.82
C GLU A 53 0.69 -15.19 -0.94
N GLY A 54 1.44 -15.70 -1.90
CA GLY A 54 1.53 -17.15 -2.18
C GLY A 54 0.35 -17.74 -2.95
N SER A 55 -0.61 -16.93 -3.40
CA SER A 55 -1.72 -17.36 -4.27
C SER A 55 -1.58 -16.79 -5.68
N ASP A 56 -1.92 -17.61 -6.68
CA ASP A 56 -2.07 -17.18 -8.07
C ASP A 56 -3.50 -16.63 -8.36
N GLU A 57 -4.41 -16.74 -7.40
CA GLU A 57 -5.77 -16.19 -7.51
C GLU A 57 -5.75 -14.66 -7.41
N VAL A 58 -6.38 -14.02 -8.39
CA VAL A 58 -6.55 -12.57 -8.46
C VAL A 58 -8.04 -12.26 -8.41
N LEU A 59 -8.44 -11.52 -7.39
CA LEU A 59 -9.81 -11.02 -7.25
C LEU A 59 -9.87 -9.57 -7.71
N THR A 60 -10.95 -9.20 -8.39
CA THR A 60 -11.19 -7.81 -8.82
C THR A 60 -12.54 -7.33 -8.33
N ALA A 61 -12.62 -6.03 -8.03
CA ALA A 61 -13.87 -5.37 -7.70
C ALA A 61 -13.91 -3.99 -8.37
N VAL A 62 -15.01 -3.69 -9.05
CA VAL A 62 -15.20 -2.41 -9.74
C VAL A 62 -15.98 -1.48 -8.83
N VAL A 63 -15.47 -0.27 -8.63
CA VAL A 63 -16.16 0.76 -7.86
C VAL A 63 -16.62 1.86 -8.79
N GLU A 64 -17.92 2.11 -8.81
CA GLU A 64 -18.56 3.15 -9.60
C GLU A 64 -18.75 4.43 -8.76
N ILE A 65 -18.40 5.58 -9.35
CA ILE A 65 -18.47 6.89 -8.72
C ILE A 65 -19.25 7.85 -9.64
N GLU A 66 -20.35 8.38 -9.12
CA GLU A 66 -21.15 9.39 -9.83
C GLU A 66 -20.47 10.76 -9.84
N LYS A 67 -20.76 11.53 -10.89
CA LYS A 67 -20.40 12.93 -11.04
C LYS A 67 -20.79 13.73 -9.80
N GLY A 68 -19.86 14.58 -9.38
CA GLY A 68 -20.06 15.47 -8.26
C GLY A 68 -19.77 14.85 -6.90
N THR A 69 -19.48 13.54 -6.86
CA THR A 69 -19.03 12.85 -5.65
C THR A 69 -17.76 13.49 -5.11
N ARG A 70 -17.81 13.84 -3.82
CA ARG A 70 -16.66 14.34 -3.04
C ARG A 70 -16.02 13.21 -2.25
N GLU A 71 -14.82 13.46 -1.74
CA GLU A 71 -13.94 12.53 -1.05
C GLU A 71 -14.67 11.68 0.01
N ASN A 72 -15.40 12.34 0.92
CA ASN A 72 -16.16 11.71 1.99
C ASN A 72 -17.27 10.78 1.49
N GLN A 73 -17.90 11.15 0.37
CA GLN A 73 -18.95 10.37 -0.26
C GLN A 73 -18.36 9.21 -1.04
N ALA A 74 -17.23 9.42 -1.74
CA ALA A 74 -16.49 8.38 -2.43
C ALA A 74 -16.11 7.26 -1.45
N ALA A 75 -15.50 7.60 -0.30
CA ALA A 75 -15.18 6.60 0.74
C ALA A 75 -16.41 5.78 1.21
N ARG A 76 -17.59 6.42 1.32
CA ARG A 76 -18.84 5.69 1.68
C ARG A 76 -19.32 4.77 0.56
N ILE A 77 -19.27 5.22 -0.68
CA ILE A 77 -19.67 4.45 -1.86
C ILE A 77 -18.76 3.24 -2.00
N THR A 78 -17.44 3.45 -2.01
CA THR A 78 -16.42 2.41 -2.06
C THR A 78 -16.64 1.37 -0.97
N ARG A 79 -16.78 1.78 0.29
CA ARG A 79 -17.06 0.84 1.40
C ARG A 79 -18.30 0.01 1.09
N ARG A 80 -19.40 0.66 0.69
CA ARG A 80 -20.69 0.00 0.47
C ARG A 80 -20.65 -1.01 -0.68
N GLN A 81 -20.02 -0.66 -1.79
CA GLN A 81 -19.93 -1.55 -2.95
C GLN A 81 -19.04 -2.76 -2.66
N LEU A 82 -17.95 -2.56 -1.90
CA LEU A 82 -17.03 -3.65 -1.56
C LEU A 82 -17.50 -4.51 -0.38
N ASP A 83 -18.45 -4.00 0.42
CA ASP A 83 -19.08 -4.71 1.54
C ASP A 83 -19.85 -5.93 1.01
N GLY A 84 -19.29 -7.12 1.20
CA GLY A 84 -19.88 -8.41 0.79
C GLY A 84 -19.44 -8.92 -0.59
N GLU A 85 -18.87 -8.08 -1.45
CA GLU A 85 -18.30 -8.51 -2.74
C GLU A 85 -16.95 -9.20 -2.56
N VAL A 86 -16.06 -8.62 -1.74
CA VAL A 86 -14.70 -9.14 -1.56
C VAL A 86 -14.62 -10.07 -0.35
N LYS A 87 -14.92 -11.35 -0.57
CA LYS A 87 -14.86 -12.37 0.49
C LYS A 87 -13.43 -12.54 1.01
N GLY A 88 -13.29 -12.69 2.34
CA GLY A 88 -11.99 -12.92 2.99
C GLY A 88 -11.30 -11.66 3.53
N TYR A 89 -11.83 -10.49 3.20
CA TYR A 89 -11.32 -9.20 3.69
C TYR A 89 -12.36 -8.49 4.55
N ASP A 90 -11.88 -7.70 5.50
CA ASP A 90 -12.69 -6.78 6.28
C ASP A 90 -12.56 -5.38 5.66
N VAL A 91 -13.71 -4.78 5.35
CA VAL A 91 -13.80 -3.45 4.72
C VAL A 91 -14.46 -2.49 5.69
N ASP A 92 -13.63 -1.67 6.34
CA ASP A 92 -14.06 -0.70 7.34
C ASP A 92 -13.91 0.72 6.80
N LYS A 93 -14.87 1.58 7.12
CA LYS A 93 -14.68 3.01 6.94
C LYS A 93 -13.95 3.55 8.18
N GLU A 94 -12.78 4.16 7.96
CA GLU A 94 -12.12 4.99 8.98
C GLU A 94 -12.77 6.39 8.95
N ASP A 95 -12.70 7.14 10.05
CA ASP A 95 -13.29 8.47 10.16
C ASP A 95 -12.93 9.38 8.97
N GLY A 96 -13.96 9.94 8.30
CA GLY A 96 -13.75 10.84 7.16
C GLY A 96 -13.68 10.17 5.77
N GLU A 97 -12.58 10.40 5.05
CA GLU A 97 -12.38 10.23 3.59
C GLU A 97 -11.56 8.98 3.24
N GLU A 98 -11.48 8.03 4.18
CA GLU A 98 -10.63 6.85 4.07
C GLU A 98 -11.43 5.54 4.18
N VAL A 99 -11.02 4.54 3.41
CA VAL A 99 -11.50 3.16 3.55
C VAL A 99 -10.33 2.29 3.93
N GLN A 100 -10.44 1.59 5.06
CA GLN A 100 -9.47 0.60 5.51
C GLN A 100 -9.87 -0.78 4.98
N PHE A 101 -8.93 -1.42 4.31
CA PHE A 101 -8.97 -2.82 3.93
C PHE A 101 -8.03 -3.62 4.81
N ARG A 102 -8.51 -4.70 5.40
CA ARG A 102 -7.71 -5.59 6.24
C ARG A 102 -7.97 -7.05 5.90
N THR A 103 -6.96 -7.89 6.03
CA THR A 103 -7.16 -9.34 6.06
C THR A 103 -7.86 -9.78 7.35
N ARG A 104 -8.49 -10.95 7.34
CA ARG A 104 -8.95 -11.56 8.60
C ARG A 104 -7.76 -11.97 9.45
N ILE A 105 -7.98 -12.04 10.76
CA ILE A 105 -6.94 -12.48 11.71
C ILE A 105 -6.43 -13.87 11.28
N GLY A 106 -5.12 -13.98 11.06
CA GLY A 106 -4.45 -15.23 10.68
C GLY A 106 -4.44 -15.53 9.17
N ALA A 107 -4.99 -14.65 8.32
CA ALA A 107 -4.85 -14.77 6.87
C ALA A 107 -3.52 -14.16 6.38
N GLU A 108 -3.02 -14.68 5.26
CA GLU A 108 -1.81 -14.16 4.61
C GLU A 108 -2.00 -12.70 4.17
N LYS A 109 -0.90 -11.97 4.06
CA LYS A 109 -0.92 -10.60 3.53
C LYS A 109 -1.43 -10.58 2.09
N PHE A 110 -1.78 -9.40 1.61
CA PHE A 110 -2.22 -9.21 0.24
C PHE A 110 -1.66 -7.94 -0.37
N LYS A 111 -1.51 -7.97 -1.69
CA LYS A 111 -1.25 -6.82 -2.53
C LYS A 111 -2.59 -6.23 -2.95
N LEU A 112 -2.69 -4.91 -2.85
CA LEU A 112 -3.82 -4.14 -3.35
C LEU A 112 -3.32 -3.17 -4.41
N THR A 113 -3.94 -3.18 -5.59
CA THR A 113 -3.66 -2.21 -6.67
C THR A 113 -4.95 -1.51 -7.11
N ILE A 114 -4.79 -0.30 -7.64
CA ILE A 114 -5.84 0.41 -8.36
C ILE A 114 -5.50 0.30 -9.84
N ASP A 115 -6.39 -0.30 -10.59
CA ASP A 115 -6.28 -0.53 -12.03
C ASP A 115 -7.46 0.15 -12.75
N ASP A 116 -7.31 0.41 -14.06
CA ASP A 116 -8.38 0.89 -14.95
C ASP A 116 -9.22 2.09 -14.45
N SER A 117 -8.59 3.04 -13.75
CA SER A 117 -9.28 4.27 -13.31
C SER A 117 -9.53 5.21 -14.49
N ASN A 118 -10.80 5.54 -14.72
CA ASN A 118 -11.24 6.62 -15.63
C ASN A 118 -11.86 7.79 -14.86
N LEU A 119 -11.53 7.93 -13.57
CA LEU A 119 -12.00 9.05 -12.77
C LEU A 119 -11.32 10.35 -13.18
N HIS A 120 -12.13 11.39 -13.38
CA HIS A 120 -11.63 12.73 -13.68
C HIS A 120 -11.96 13.69 -12.53
N GLY A 121 -10.91 14.27 -11.93
CA GLY A 121 -11.00 15.27 -10.86
C GLY A 121 -11.14 14.72 -9.44
N LEU A 122 -11.31 13.41 -9.27
CA LEU A 122 -11.20 12.70 -8.01
C LEU A 122 -10.03 11.72 -8.10
N ASP A 123 -9.02 11.91 -7.26
CA ASP A 123 -7.91 10.98 -7.17
C ASP A 123 -8.25 9.85 -6.18
N VAL A 124 -7.80 8.64 -6.50
CA VAL A 124 -7.85 7.47 -5.60
C VAL A 124 -6.43 7.01 -5.34
N LYS A 125 -6.02 6.96 -4.07
CA LYS A 125 -4.64 6.69 -3.66
C LYS A 125 -4.61 5.54 -2.66
N LEU A 126 -3.58 4.69 -2.74
CA LEU A 126 -3.35 3.61 -1.78
C LEU A 126 -2.19 3.94 -0.85
N LYS A 127 -2.34 3.56 0.43
CA LYS A 127 -1.26 3.58 1.40
C LYS A 127 -1.23 2.28 2.20
N LYS A 128 -0.05 1.69 2.33
CA LYS A 128 0.19 0.60 3.29
C LYS A 128 0.09 1.15 4.70
N LYS A 129 -0.69 0.51 5.57
CA LYS A 129 -0.74 0.85 6.99
C LYS A 129 0.31 -0.01 7.69
N ARG A 130 1.50 0.55 7.91
CA ARG A 130 2.52 -0.06 8.76
C ARG A 130 2.19 0.26 10.22
N PHE A 131 2.28 -0.73 11.10
CA PHE A 131 2.19 -0.53 12.54
C PHE A 131 3.42 0.19 13.08
#